data_AF-A0A843RX50-F1
#
_entry.id   AF-A0A843RX50-F1
#
_cell.length_a   1.000
_cell.length_b   1.000
_cell.length_c   1.000
_cell.angle_alpha   90.00
_cell.angle_beta   90.00
_cell.angle_gamma   90.00
#
_symmetry.space_group_name_H-M   'P 1'
#
loop_
_entity.id
_entity.type
_entity.pdbx_description
1 polymer ?
#
loop_
_entity_poly.entity_id
_entity_poly.type
_entity_poly.pdbx_seq_one_letter_code
_entity_poly.pdbx_strand_id
1 'polypeptide(L)'
;MNVFRMNALRVAQGILTLLICTACTGRDDSGSRVALSSTFPTPERLAQAVLDGFRERDRSRLASMMLSEAEFREAIWPELPASRSGRNLPSDYAWGQLKQRSDGALASLFARHAGQRYDLVRIEFTGETTEYGAFTVRRHSLMTVRDASGAEQQLRLFGSAVTQGGQWKLFSYVVD
;
A
#
# COMPACT_ATOMS: atom_id res chain seq x y z
N MET A 1 -17.31 2.74 69.38
CA MET A 1 -17.80 3.97 70.03
C MET A 1 -16.63 4.89 70.31
N ASN A 2 -16.35 5.83 69.40
CA ASN A 2 -16.16 7.25 69.69
C ASN A 2 -15.88 7.97 68.36
N VAL A 3 -16.76 8.92 68.09
CA VAL A 3 -16.83 9.83 66.94
C VAL A 3 -16.13 11.13 67.34
N PHE A 4 -15.41 11.81 66.43
CA PHE A 4 -15.35 13.29 66.29
C PHE A 4 -14.50 13.64 65.04
N ARG A 5 -15.15 13.98 63.92
CA ARG A 5 -15.28 15.32 63.26
C ARG A 5 -13.95 16.04 62.95
N MET A 6 -13.57 16.21 61.68
CA MET A 6 -13.95 17.26 60.69
C MET A 6 -13.22 18.62 60.85
N ASN A 7 -12.37 18.97 59.87
CA ASN A 7 -12.15 20.29 59.23
C ASN A 7 -10.92 20.14 58.31
N ALA A 8 -11.00 20.16 56.98
CA ALA A 8 -11.40 21.22 56.05
C ALA A 8 -10.35 22.34 55.86
N LEU A 9 -10.06 22.57 54.57
CA LEU A 9 -9.46 23.74 53.91
C LEU A 9 -7.95 23.78 53.61
N ARG A 10 -7.68 23.68 52.29
CA ARG A 10 -6.85 24.56 51.42
C ARG A 10 -5.34 24.49 51.66
N VAL A 11 -4.42 24.57 50.69
CA VAL A 11 -4.25 25.45 49.52
C VAL A 11 -3.23 24.72 48.62
N ALA A 12 -3.58 24.35 47.39
CA ALA A 12 -3.03 24.86 46.12
C ALA A 12 -1.52 25.19 46.08
N GLN A 13 -0.79 24.53 45.16
CA GLN A 13 0.40 24.93 44.38
C GLN A 13 1.20 23.64 44.11
N GLY A 14 1.35 23.14 42.89
CA GLY A 14 1.68 23.85 41.66
C GLY A 14 3.15 23.56 41.33
N ILE A 15 3.46 22.33 40.89
CA ILE A 15 4.76 22.02 40.27
C ILE A 15 4.46 21.26 38.97
N LEU A 16 4.54 22.05 37.90
CA LEU A 16 4.56 21.64 36.50
C LEU A 16 5.92 20.97 36.24
N THR A 17 6.00 19.65 36.39
CA THR A 17 7.21 18.91 36.01
C THR A 17 7.19 18.64 34.52
N LEU A 18 7.92 19.49 33.78
CA LEU A 18 8.20 19.38 32.36
C LEU A 18 9.02 18.10 32.11
N LEU A 19 8.36 16.99 31.78
CA LEU A 19 9.04 15.75 31.41
C LEU A 19 9.42 15.85 29.93
N ILE A 20 10.66 16.30 29.72
CA ILE A 20 11.35 16.30 28.43
C ILE A 20 11.60 14.82 28.07
N CYS A 21 10.68 14.22 27.32
CA CYS A 21 10.95 12.94 26.66
C CYS A 21 11.79 13.23 25.42
N THR A 22 13.08 12.99 25.61
CA THR A 22 14.16 12.85 24.63
C THR A 22 13.65 12.37 23.27
N ALA A 23 13.77 13.23 22.26
CA ALA A 23 13.63 12.83 20.86
C ALA A 23 14.69 11.76 20.55
N CYS A 24 14.28 10.51 20.41
CA CYS A 24 15.06 9.52 19.69
C CYS A 24 15.00 9.89 18.20
N THR A 25 15.87 10.81 17.77
CA THR A 25 16.22 10.91 16.35
C THR A 25 17.04 9.67 16.00
N GLY A 26 16.31 8.59 15.72
CA GLY A 26 16.84 7.47 14.96
C GLY A 26 17.40 8.04 13.67
N ARG A 27 18.72 8.01 13.57
CA ARG A 27 19.47 8.38 12.38
C ARG A 27 19.18 7.28 11.36
N ASP A 28 18.19 7.51 10.50
CA ASP A 28 17.96 6.66 9.33
C ASP A 28 19.18 6.78 8.42
N ASP A 29 20.05 5.77 8.49
CA ASP A 29 21.09 5.49 7.51
C ASP A 29 20.43 4.95 6.23
N SER A 30 19.61 5.81 5.63
CA SER A 30 18.96 5.56 4.35
C SER A 30 19.85 6.13 3.28
N GLY A 31 20.72 5.29 2.70
CA GLY A 31 21.22 5.55 1.36
C GLY A 31 20.01 5.93 0.49
N SER A 32 20.00 7.16 -0.05
CA SER A 32 18.84 7.83 -0.66
C SER A 32 18.01 6.91 -1.56
N ARG A 33 16.98 6.25 -1.01
CA ARG A 33 16.02 5.45 -1.77
C ARG A 33 14.98 6.37 -2.35
N VAL A 34 14.69 6.22 -3.63
CA VAL A 34 13.62 6.99 -4.29
C VAL A 34 12.29 6.59 -3.64
N ALA A 35 11.64 7.56 -3.00
CA ALA A 35 10.36 7.35 -2.34
C ALA A 35 9.26 7.12 -3.38
N LEU A 36 8.42 6.11 -3.14
CA LEU A 36 7.24 5.86 -3.96
C LEU A 36 6.12 6.84 -3.57
N SER A 37 5.47 7.41 -4.58
CA SER A 37 4.24 8.20 -4.47
C SER A 37 2.99 7.32 -4.34
N SER A 38 1.84 7.89 -3.95
CA SER A 38 0.55 7.16 -3.91
C SER A 38 0.60 5.84 -3.12
N THR A 39 1.29 5.85 -1.98
CA THR A 39 1.46 4.69 -1.13
C THR A 39 0.38 4.59 -0.06
N PHE A 40 0.25 3.39 0.51
CA PHE A 40 -0.74 3.05 1.52
C PHE A 40 -0.06 2.39 2.73
N PRO A 41 -0.54 2.65 3.95
CA PRO A 41 0.10 2.12 5.16
C PRO A 41 -0.11 0.61 5.35
N THR A 42 -1.15 0.03 4.72
CA THR A 42 -1.49 -1.40 4.86
C THR A 42 -2.05 -1.94 3.53
N PRO A 43 -2.03 -3.27 3.30
CA PRO A 43 -2.63 -3.84 2.10
C PRO A 43 -4.15 -3.63 2.04
N GLU A 44 -4.84 -3.57 3.17
CA GLU A 44 -6.29 -3.29 3.24
C GLU A 44 -6.59 -1.87 2.76
N ARG A 45 -5.75 -0.89 3.10
CA ARG A 45 -5.91 0.50 2.63
C ARG A 45 -5.68 0.62 1.13
N LEU A 46 -4.70 -0.10 0.58
CA LEU A 46 -4.51 -0.21 -0.86
C LEU A 46 -5.74 -0.87 -1.53
N ALA A 47 -6.20 -2.00 -1.00
CA ALA A 47 -7.35 -2.75 -1.50
C ALA A 47 -8.63 -1.89 -1.51
N GLN A 48 -8.89 -1.16 -0.42
CA GLN A 48 -10.03 -0.26 -0.31
C GLN A 48 -9.96 0.88 -1.34
N ALA A 49 -8.77 1.46 -1.54
CA ALA A 49 -8.59 2.52 -2.54
C ALA A 49 -8.86 2.02 -3.97
N VAL A 50 -8.46 0.78 -4.28
CA VAL A 50 -8.79 0.13 -5.56
C VAL A 50 -10.30 -0.06 -5.71
N LEU A 51 -10.99 -0.57 -4.67
CA LEU A 51 -12.46 -0.70 -4.69
C LEU A 51 -13.16 0.64 -4.88
N ASP A 52 -12.71 1.68 -4.20
CA ASP A 52 -13.24 3.03 -4.32
C ASP A 52 -13.07 3.56 -5.77
N GLY A 53 -11.90 3.33 -6.38
CA GLY A 53 -11.65 3.70 -7.77
C GLY A 53 -12.59 3.01 -8.77
N PHE A 54 -12.88 1.72 -8.58
CA PHE A 54 -13.89 1.03 -9.39
C PHE A 54 -15.29 1.56 -9.14
N ARG A 55 -15.69 1.74 -7.87
CA ARG A 55 -17.00 2.28 -7.49
C ARG A 55 -17.27 3.65 -8.13
N GLU A 56 -16.27 4.52 -8.11
CA GLU A 56 -16.34 5.89 -8.63
C GLU A 56 -16.21 5.99 -10.15
N ARG A 57 -15.95 4.85 -10.83
CA ARG A 57 -15.63 4.80 -12.26
C ARG A 57 -14.44 5.70 -12.62
N ASP A 58 -13.50 5.86 -11.70
CA ASP A 58 -12.33 6.71 -11.89
C ASP A 58 -11.13 5.90 -12.39
N ARG A 59 -11.10 5.70 -13.70
CA ARG A 59 -10.00 4.96 -14.36
C ARG A 59 -8.67 5.67 -14.19
N SER A 60 -8.65 7.00 -14.18
CA SER A 60 -7.43 7.79 -14.04
C SER A 60 -6.81 7.60 -12.67
N ARG A 61 -7.63 7.60 -11.62
CA ARG A 61 -7.21 7.29 -10.24
C ARG A 61 -6.69 5.87 -10.11
N LEU A 62 -7.35 4.88 -10.71
CA LEU A 62 -6.84 3.51 -10.70
C LEU A 62 -5.47 3.41 -11.39
N ALA A 63 -5.31 4.07 -12.55
CA ALA A 63 -4.04 4.07 -13.26
C ALA A 63 -2.91 4.74 -12.46
N SER A 64 -3.20 5.83 -11.73
CA SER A 64 -2.19 6.56 -10.94
C SER A 64 -1.77 5.86 -9.64
N MET A 65 -2.47 4.81 -9.21
CA MET A 65 -2.05 3.96 -8.08
C MET A 65 -0.91 3.03 -8.44
N MET A 66 -0.78 2.67 -9.72
CA MET A 66 0.34 1.85 -10.21
C MET A 66 1.65 2.63 -10.10
N LEU A 67 2.78 1.92 -10.05
CA LEU A 67 4.09 2.51 -10.29
C LEU A 67 4.07 3.43 -11.51
N SER A 68 4.80 4.54 -11.42
CA SER A 68 5.15 5.38 -12.57
C SER A 68 6.43 4.87 -13.23
N GLU A 69 6.70 5.36 -14.44
CA GLU A 69 7.94 5.03 -15.14
C GLU A 69 9.19 5.46 -14.37
N ALA A 70 9.17 6.66 -13.79
CA ALA A 70 10.28 7.18 -13.00
C ALA A 70 10.55 6.29 -11.78
N GLU A 71 9.51 5.94 -11.03
CA GLU A 71 9.63 5.02 -9.88
C GLU A 71 10.11 3.63 -10.31
N PHE A 72 9.60 3.10 -11.43
CA PHE A 72 10.07 1.83 -11.94
C PHE A 72 11.55 1.90 -12.29
N ARG A 73 11.98 2.91 -13.05
CA ARG A 73 13.36 3.05 -13.50
C ARG A 73 14.34 3.31 -12.36
N GLU A 74 13.93 4.10 -11.36
CA GLU A 74 14.84 4.61 -10.34
C GLU A 74 14.83 3.79 -9.05
N ALA A 75 13.68 3.20 -8.67
CA ALA A 75 13.55 2.41 -7.44
C ALA A 75 13.50 0.89 -7.71
N ILE A 76 12.84 0.46 -8.79
CA ILE A 76 12.57 -0.97 -9.02
C ILE A 76 13.65 -1.62 -9.89
N TRP A 77 13.91 -1.05 -11.06
CA TRP A 77 14.75 -1.63 -12.10
C TRP A 77 16.18 -1.97 -11.63
N PRO A 78 16.89 -1.11 -10.87
CA PRO A 78 18.26 -1.40 -10.44
C PRO A 78 18.38 -2.67 -9.58
N GLU A 79 17.34 -3.00 -8.82
CA GLU A 79 17.32 -4.18 -7.94
C GLU A 79 16.90 -5.47 -8.66
N LEU A 80 16.25 -5.37 -9.83
CA LEU A 80 15.76 -6.53 -10.56
C LEU A 80 16.91 -7.33 -11.17
N PRO A 81 16.91 -8.67 -11.10
CA PRO A 81 17.95 -9.48 -11.74
C PRO A 81 18.11 -9.22 -13.25
N ALA A 82 17.05 -8.78 -13.93
CA ALA A 82 17.04 -8.49 -15.37
C ALA A 82 17.89 -7.25 -15.75
N SER A 83 18.16 -6.34 -14.81
CA SER A 83 18.98 -5.15 -15.05
C SER A 83 20.49 -5.43 -15.05
N ARG A 84 20.90 -6.61 -14.56
CA ARG A 84 22.32 -6.97 -14.48
C ARG A 84 22.90 -7.29 -15.87
N SER A 85 24.16 -6.92 -16.08
CA SER A 85 24.90 -6.87 -17.35
C SER A 85 24.89 -8.15 -18.21
N GLY A 86 24.57 -9.32 -17.64
CA GLY A 86 24.42 -10.57 -18.40
C GLY A 86 23.14 -10.69 -19.25
N ARG A 87 22.12 -9.85 -19.00
CA ARG A 87 20.86 -9.82 -19.79
C ARG A 87 20.62 -8.50 -20.51
N ASN A 88 21.20 -7.41 -20.01
CA ASN A 88 21.22 -6.06 -20.57
C ASN A 88 19.90 -5.59 -21.23
N LEU A 89 18.77 -5.93 -20.61
CA LEU A 89 17.47 -5.51 -21.10
C LEU A 89 17.31 -3.99 -20.84
N PRO A 90 16.90 -3.18 -21.81
CA PRO A 90 16.63 -1.76 -21.57
C PRO A 90 15.46 -1.57 -20.59
N SER A 91 15.59 -0.62 -19.65
CA SER A 91 14.58 -0.37 -18.61
C SER A 91 13.25 0.11 -19.20
N ASP A 92 13.31 0.92 -20.24
CA ASP A 92 12.19 1.44 -21.02
C ASP A 92 11.42 0.30 -21.72
N TYR A 93 12.12 -0.68 -22.27
CA TYR A 93 11.49 -1.88 -22.82
C TYR A 93 10.77 -2.68 -21.74
N ALA A 94 11.44 -2.95 -20.61
CA ALA A 94 10.83 -3.68 -19.49
C ALA A 94 9.61 -2.96 -18.93
N TRP A 95 9.69 -1.64 -18.79
CA TRP A 95 8.60 -0.77 -18.39
C TRP A 95 7.44 -0.81 -19.38
N GLY A 96 7.71 -0.67 -20.67
CA GLY A 96 6.70 -0.71 -21.73
C GLY A 96 5.90 -2.00 -21.71
N GLN A 97 6.57 -3.15 -21.53
CA GLN A 97 5.91 -4.45 -21.41
C GLN A 97 5.02 -4.54 -20.16
N LEU A 98 5.53 -4.09 -19.00
CA LEU A 98 4.76 -4.08 -17.75
C LEU A 98 3.53 -3.18 -17.86
N LYS A 99 3.72 -1.95 -18.36
CA LYS A 99 2.67 -0.94 -18.52
C LYS A 99 1.61 -1.41 -19.50
N GLN A 100 1.98 -1.90 -20.68
CA GLN A 100 1.03 -2.36 -21.69
C GLN A 100 0.13 -3.49 -21.15
N ARG A 101 0.71 -4.48 -20.48
CA ARG A 101 -0.06 -5.60 -19.90
C ARG A 101 -0.97 -5.11 -18.77
N SER A 102 -0.47 -4.23 -17.91
CA SER A 102 -1.25 -3.68 -16.80
C SER A 102 -2.40 -2.80 -17.29
N ASP A 103 -2.18 -1.95 -18.29
CA ASP A 103 -3.21 -1.11 -18.90
C ASP A 103 -4.32 -1.97 -19.55
N GLY A 104 -3.93 -3.05 -20.22
CA GLY A 104 -4.86 -4.03 -20.79
C GLY A 104 -5.70 -4.73 -19.73
N ALA A 105 -5.05 -5.24 -18.67
CA ALA A 105 -5.74 -5.88 -17.55
C ALA A 105 -6.69 -4.91 -16.82
N LEU A 106 -6.23 -3.67 -16.57
CA LEU A 106 -7.06 -2.62 -15.99
C LEU A 106 -8.27 -2.31 -16.85
N ALA A 107 -8.12 -2.22 -18.18
CA ALA A 107 -9.24 -2.00 -19.08
C ALA A 107 -10.29 -3.12 -18.98
N SER A 108 -9.86 -4.39 -18.96
CA SER A 108 -10.76 -5.54 -18.79
C SER A 108 -11.44 -5.57 -17.43
N LEU A 109 -10.71 -5.29 -16.35
CA LEU A 109 -11.27 -5.20 -15.00
C LEU A 109 -12.27 -4.05 -14.88
N PHE A 110 -11.95 -2.89 -15.45
CA PHE A 110 -12.81 -1.71 -15.43
C PHE A 110 -14.11 -1.97 -16.18
N ALA A 111 -14.07 -2.61 -17.34
CA ALA A 111 -15.28 -2.99 -18.07
C ALA A 111 -16.22 -3.89 -17.27
N ARG A 112 -15.69 -4.73 -16.36
CA ARG A 112 -16.48 -5.67 -15.54
C ARG A 112 -16.97 -5.09 -14.22
N HIS A 113 -16.15 -4.29 -13.55
CA HIS A 113 -16.38 -3.91 -12.15
C HIS A 113 -16.66 -2.42 -11.93
N ALA A 114 -16.51 -1.55 -12.95
CA ALA A 114 -16.75 -0.12 -12.76
C ALA A 114 -18.21 0.19 -12.37
N GLY A 115 -18.38 0.96 -11.29
CA GLY A 115 -19.67 1.33 -10.71
C GLY A 115 -20.26 0.28 -9.76
N GLN A 116 -19.62 -0.88 -9.60
CA GLN A 116 -20.04 -1.87 -8.61
C GLN A 116 -19.67 -1.41 -7.20
N ARG A 117 -20.50 -1.78 -6.23
CA ARG A 117 -20.25 -1.53 -4.80
C ARG A 117 -19.83 -2.82 -4.14
N TYR A 118 -18.66 -2.77 -3.51
CA TYR A 118 -18.07 -3.87 -2.77
C TYR A 118 -17.57 -3.34 -1.44
N ASP A 119 -17.87 -4.07 -0.37
CA ASP A 119 -17.26 -3.87 0.94
C ASP A 119 -16.10 -4.86 1.10
N LEU A 120 -14.92 -4.36 1.46
CA LEU A 120 -13.76 -5.22 1.69
C LEU A 120 -13.96 -6.04 2.97
N VAL A 121 -13.91 -7.36 2.85
CA VAL A 121 -13.89 -8.27 4.01
C VAL A 121 -12.44 -8.58 4.40
N ARG A 122 -11.61 -8.96 3.43
CA ARG A 122 -10.18 -9.22 3.63
C ARG A 122 -9.39 -9.19 2.32
N ILE A 123 -8.09 -8.98 2.41
CA ILE A 123 -7.14 -9.17 1.31
C ILE A 123 -6.02 -10.13 1.71
N GLU A 124 -5.66 -11.02 0.78
CA GLU A 124 -4.55 -11.95 0.91
C GLU A 124 -3.69 -11.92 -0.35
N PHE A 125 -2.43 -12.37 -0.22
CA PHE A 125 -1.53 -12.58 -1.36
C PHE A 125 -1.19 -14.06 -1.40
N THR A 126 -1.75 -14.78 -2.38
CA THR A 126 -1.65 -16.25 -2.45
C THR A 126 -0.48 -16.73 -3.32
N GLY A 127 0.31 -15.80 -3.87
CA GLY A 127 1.44 -16.09 -4.73
C GLY A 127 2.77 -15.94 -4.01
N GLU A 128 3.85 -16.08 -4.77
CA GLU A 128 5.21 -15.89 -4.27
C GLU A 128 5.39 -14.47 -3.68
N THR A 129 6.08 -14.41 -2.55
CA THR A 129 6.65 -13.18 -2.01
C THR A 129 8.13 -13.16 -2.36
N THR A 130 8.57 -12.19 -3.16
CA THR A 130 9.97 -12.07 -3.58
C THR A 130 10.59 -10.80 -3.03
N GLU A 131 11.72 -10.94 -2.33
CA GLU A 131 12.48 -9.82 -1.77
C GLU A 131 13.58 -9.39 -2.74
N TYR A 132 13.66 -8.08 -2.99
CA TYR A 132 14.63 -7.43 -3.86
C TYR A 132 15.25 -6.25 -3.11
N GLY A 133 16.33 -6.48 -2.36
CA GLY A 133 17.11 -5.42 -1.71
C GLY A 133 16.26 -4.41 -0.95
N ALA A 134 15.89 -3.30 -1.62
CA ALA A 134 15.08 -2.22 -1.11
C ALA A 134 13.54 -2.45 -1.05
N PHE A 135 12.99 -3.47 -1.72
CA PHE A 135 11.54 -3.70 -1.78
C PHE A 135 11.16 -5.18 -1.81
N THR A 136 9.89 -5.46 -1.51
CA THR A 136 9.32 -6.82 -1.57
C THR A 136 8.08 -6.82 -2.46
N VAL A 137 8.02 -7.75 -3.42
CA VAL A 137 6.85 -7.95 -4.30
C VAL A 137 5.97 -9.06 -3.74
N ARG A 138 4.68 -8.80 -3.64
CA ARG A 138 3.64 -9.73 -3.16
C ARG A 138 2.69 -10.04 -4.32
N ARG A 139 2.59 -11.30 -4.74
CA ARG A 139 1.84 -11.72 -5.93
C ARG A 139 0.50 -12.38 -5.62
N HIS A 140 -0.34 -12.45 -6.65
CA HIS A 140 -1.67 -13.07 -6.67
C HIS A 140 -2.57 -12.50 -5.57
N SER A 141 -2.84 -11.19 -5.64
CA SER A 141 -3.81 -10.58 -4.72
C SER A 141 -5.17 -11.28 -4.86
N LEU A 142 -5.82 -11.51 -3.73
CA LEU A 142 -7.14 -12.11 -3.62
C LEU A 142 -7.93 -11.33 -2.57
N MET A 143 -9.01 -10.69 -3.02
CA MET A 143 -9.88 -9.89 -2.17
C MET A 143 -11.15 -10.67 -1.93
N THR A 144 -11.48 -10.93 -0.66
CA THR A 144 -12.84 -11.34 -0.30
C THR A 144 -13.64 -10.06 -0.09
N VAL A 145 -14.73 -9.93 -0.82
CA VAL A 145 -15.61 -8.75 -0.76
C VAL A 145 -17.05 -9.17 -0.55
N ARG A 146 -17.84 -8.27 0.00
CA ARG A 146 -19.28 -8.39 0.10
C ARG A 146 -19.93 -7.47 -0.94
N ASP A 147 -20.86 -7.98 -1.72
CA ASP A 147 -21.60 -7.17 -2.70
C ASP A 147 -22.86 -6.53 -2.10
N ALA A 148 -23.60 -5.78 -2.93
CA ALA A 148 -24.81 -5.08 -2.53
C ALA A 148 -25.96 -6.00 -2.06
N SER A 149 -25.95 -7.28 -2.43
CA SER A 149 -26.91 -8.28 -1.92
C SER A 149 -26.52 -8.84 -0.55
N GLY A 150 -25.31 -8.52 -0.08
CA GLY A 150 -24.73 -9.07 1.14
C GLY A 150 -23.98 -10.38 0.93
N ALA A 151 -23.91 -10.90 -0.30
CA ALA A 151 -23.17 -12.11 -0.63
C ALA A 151 -21.66 -11.84 -0.67
N GLU A 152 -20.88 -12.78 -0.13
CA GLU A 152 -19.43 -12.73 -0.21
C GLU A 152 -18.92 -13.43 -1.48
N GLN A 153 -17.93 -12.82 -2.12
CA GLN A 153 -17.27 -13.35 -3.31
C GLN A 153 -15.78 -12.99 -3.31
N GLN A 154 -14.99 -13.77 -4.04
CA GLN A 154 -13.57 -13.53 -4.20
C GLN A 154 -13.29 -12.84 -5.54
N LEU A 155 -12.53 -11.75 -5.50
CA LEU A 155 -12.14 -10.97 -6.66
C LEU A 155 -10.62 -10.83 -6.74
N ARG A 156 -10.11 -10.83 -7.98
CA ARG A 156 -8.74 -10.45 -8.31
C ARG A 156 -8.79 -9.13 -9.07
N LEU A 157 -8.61 -8.02 -8.36
CA LEU A 157 -8.70 -6.68 -8.95
C LEU A 157 -7.33 -6.05 -9.25
N PHE A 158 -6.24 -6.69 -8.82
CA PHE A 158 -4.88 -6.40 -9.24
C PHE A 158 -3.99 -7.63 -9.03
N GLY A 159 -2.86 -7.69 -9.73
CA GLY A 159 -1.98 -8.87 -9.73
C GLY A 159 -1.02 -8.90 -8.56
N SER A 160 -0.36 -7.78 -8.32
CA SER A 160 0.70 -7.68 -7.34
C SER A 160 0.81 -6.29 -6.72
N ALA A 161 1.36 -6.27 -5.52
CA ALA A 161 1.74 -5.06 -4.81
C ALA A 161 3.23 -5.13 -4.45
N VAL A 162 3.83 -3.96 -4.25
CA VAL A 162 5.19 -3.80 -3.73
C VAL A 162 5.12 -3.16 -2.35
N THR A 163 6.04 -3.55 -1.49
CA THR A 163 6.28 -2.89 -0.20
C THR A 163 7.69 -2.32 -0.16
N GLN A 164 7.81 -1.06 0.26
CA GLN A 164 9.09 -0.36 0.44
C GLN A 164 8.96 0.54 1.68
N GLY A 165 9.86 0.39 2.66
CA GLY A 165 9.79 1.16 3.91
C GLY A 165 8.47 0.98 4.67
N GLY A 166 7.89 -0.23 4.62
CA GLY A 166 6.58 -0.54 5.23
C GLY A 166 5.37 0.03 4.50
N GLN A 167 5.57 0.79 3.42
CA GLN A 167 4.51 1.37 2.61
C GLN A 167 4.17 0.47 1.42
N TRP A 168 2.88 0.37 1.11
CA TRP A 168 2.32 -0.47 0.05
C TRP A 168 2.01 0.35 -1.20
N LYS A 169 2.31 -0.20 -2.38
CA LYS A 169 1.92 0.37 -3.66
C LYS A 169 1.49 -0.70 -4.65
N LEU A 170 0.58 -0.36 -5.56
CA LEU A 170 0.18 -1.27 -6.64
C LEU A 170 1.32 -1.43 -7.65
N PHE A 171 1.73 -2.67 -7.89
CA PHE A 171 2.82 -2.98 -8.82
C PHE A 171 2.28 -3.28 -10.23
N SER A 172 1.20 -4.07 -10.33
CA SER A 172 0.61 -4.48 -11.61
C SER A 172 -0.86 -4.86 -11.47
N TYR A 173 -1.65 -4.55 -12.49
CA TYR A 173 -3.04 -5.00 -12.62
C TYR A 173 -3.19 -6.39 -13.25
N VAL A 174 -2.11 -7.00 -13.73
CA VAL A 174 -2.14 -8.29 -14.43
C VAL A 174 -2.57 -9.40 -13.48
N VAL A 175 -3.78 -9.91 -13.68
CA VAL A 175 -4.36 -11.03 -12.94
C VAL A 175 -4.38 -12.25 -13.86
N ASP A 176 -3.35 -13.08 -13.74
CA ASP A 176 -3.20 -14.35 -14.45
C ASP A 176 -3.77 -15.51 -13.60
#